data_AF-M9YFT7-F1
#
_entry.id   AF-M9YFT7-F1
#
_cell.length_a   1.000
_cell.length_b   1.000
_cell.length_c   1.000
_cell.angle_alpha   90.00
_cell.angle_beta   90.00
_cell.angle_gamma   90.00
#
_symmetry.space_group_name_H-M   'P 1'
#
loop_
_entity.id
_entity.type
_entity.pdbx_description
1 polymer ?
#
loop_
_entity_poly.entity_id
_entity_poly.type
_entity_poly.pdbx_seq_one_letter_code
_entity_poly.pdbx_strand_id
1 'polypeptide(L)'
;MSSMTNLEHSGTARVHASDLVHHARDNKRVARELDRLHLHDLANELRGFADNQMRMARMWLPRRRSGYSDGSWQLLRLMEKHSRPSSHRREN
;
A
#
# COMPACT_ATOMS: atom_id res chain seq x y z
N MET A 1 -6.09 28.43 0.63
CA MET A 1 -7.11 27.36 0.69
C MET A 1 -6.67 26.15 -0.16
N SER A 2 -5.48 25.58 0.06
CA SER A 2 -4.88 24.56 -0.85
C SER A 2 -4.52 23.24 -0.14
N SER A 3 -4.97 23.03 1.10
CA SER A 3 -4.54 21.86 1.91
C SER A 3 -5.55 20.73 1.95
N MET A 4 -6.85 20.99 1.74
CA MET A 4 -7.88 19.94 1.87
C MET A 4 -7.93 19.01 0.66
N THR A 5 -7.71 19.53 -0.54
CA THR A 5 -7.67 18.71 -1.77
C THR A 5 -6.53 17.69 -1.75
N ASN A 6 -5.33 18.06 -1.28
CA ASN A 6 -4.18 17.14 -1.22
C ASN A 6 -4.38 15.95 -0.26
N LEU A 7 -5.20 16.11 0.78
CA LEU A 7 -5.50 15.05 1.75
C LEU A 7 -6.47 14.00 1.19
N GLU A 8 -7.51 14.43 0.47
CA GLU A 8 -8.49 13.54 -0.18
C GLU A 8 -7.84 12.73 -1.31
N HIS A 9 -7.00 13.37 -2.13
CA HIS A 9 -6.22 12.72 -3.18
C HIS A 9 -5.19 11.73 -2.60
N SER A 10 -4.67 11.98 -1.39
CA SER A 10 -3.79 11.03 -0.70
C SER A 10 -4.54 9.80 -0.17
N GLY A 11 -5.84 9.91 0.14
CA GLY A 11 -6.66 8.79 0.61
C GLY A 11 -6.96 7.80 -0.51
N THR A 12 -7.42 8.31 -1.66
CA THR A 12 -7.73 7.50 -2.85
C THR A 12 -6.47 6.84 -3.40
N ALA A 13 -5.34 7.54 -3.48
CA ALA A 13 -4.07 6.97 -3.94
C ALA A 13 -3.58 5.80 -3.06
N ARG A 14 -3.81 5.84 -1.74
CA ARG A 14 -3.45 4.74 -0.84
C ARG A 14 -4.35 3.52 -1.04
N VAL A 15 -5.66 3.73 -1.21
CA VAL A 15 -6.60 2.65 -1.48
C VAL A 15 -6.24 1.97 -2.80
N HIS A 16 -6.04 2.74 -3.87
CA HIS A 16 -5.62 2.21 -5.17
C HIS A 16 -4.28 1.46 -5.12
N ALA A 17 -3.29 1.97 -4.36
CA ALA A 17 -2.04 1.27 -4.17
C ALA A 17 -2.23 -0.05 -3.39
N SER A 18 -3.11 -0.07 -2.39
CA SER A 18 -3.44 -1.25 -1.61
C SER A 18 -4.12 -2.32 -2.46
N ASP A 19 -5.10 -1.94 -3.28
CA ASP A 19 -5.82 -2.84 -4.18
C ASP A 19 -4.86 -3.49 -5.18
N LEU A 20 -3.98 -2.69 -5.80
CA LEU A 20 -2.95 -3.20 -6.71
C LEU A 20 -2.00 -4.19 -6.03
N VAL A 21 -1.63 -3.95 -4.77
CA VAL A 21 -0.79 -4.90 -3.99
C VAL A 21 -1.56 -6.18 -3.66
N HIS A 22 -2.85 -6.07 -3.34
CA HIS A 22 -3.70 -7.23 -3.06
C HIS A 22 -3.82 -8.12 -4.30
N HIS A 23 -4.23 -7.54 -5.44
CA HIS A 23 -4.32 -8.26 -6.71
C HIS A 23 -2.99 -8.87 -7.14
N ALA A 24 -1.87 -8.17 -6.95
CA ALA A 24 -0.56 -8.73 -7.27
C ALA A 24 -0.22 -9.98 -6.43
N ARG A 25 -0.62 -10.01 -5.16
CA ARG A 25 -0.42 -11.18 -4.28
C ARG A 25 -1.29 -12.35 -4.72
N ASP A 26 -2.54 -12.09 -5.06
CA ASP A 26 -3.47 -13.11 -5.57
C ASP A 26 -2.98 -13.69 -6.88
N ASN A 27 -2.55 -12.84 -7.82
CA ASN A 27 -1.99 -13.27 -9.09
C ASN A 27 -0.73 -14.13 -8.90
N LYS A 28 0.14 -13.80 -7.94
CA LYS A 28 1.30 -14.65 -7.60
C LYS A 28 0.89 -15.98 -6.96
N ARG A 29 -0.20 -16.02 -6.20
CA ARG A 29 -0.75 -17.26 -5.64
C ARG A 29 -1.31 -18.15 -6.75
N VAL A 30 -2.14 -17.60 -7.63
CA VAL A 30 -2.71 -18.31 -8.78
C VAL A 30 -1.61 -18.79 -9.72
N ALA A 31 -0.56 -18.00 -9.96
CA ALA A 31 0.58 -18.44 -10.78
C ALA A 31 1.25 -19.70 -10.23
N ARG A 32 1.37 -19.84 -8.90
CA ARG A 32 1.88 -21.07 -8.27
C ARG A 32 0.96 -22.26 -8.44
N GLU A 33 -0.36 -22.03 -8.51
CA GLU A 33 -1.33 -23.08 -8.80
C GLU A 33 -1.23 -23.51 -10.27
N LEU A 34 -1.06 -22.57 -11.19
CA LEU A 34 -0.82 -22.85 -12.61
C LEU A 34 0.49 -23.64 -12.85
N ASP A 35 1.56 -23.35 -12.10
CA ASP A 35 2.79 -24.14 -12.16
C ASP A 35 2.55 -25.60 -11.80
N ARG A 36 1.71 -25.88 -10.79
CA ARG A 36 1.36 -27.25 -10.37
C ARG A 36 0.57 -28.00 -11.44
N LEU A 37 -0.10 -27.27 -12.32
CA LEU A 37 -0.83 -27.80 -13.46
C LEU A 37 0.03 -27.84 -14.74
N HIS A 38 1.33 -27.54 -14.64
CA HIS A 38 2.27 -27.46 -15.77
C HIS A 38 1.93 -26.39 -16.82
N LEU A 39 1.11 -25.39 -16.46
CA LEU A 39 0.74 -24.26 -17.32
C LEU A 39 1.75 -23.10 -17.16
N HIS A 40 3.00 -23.36 -17.50
CA HIS A 40 4.13 -22.48 -17.19
C HIS A 40 4.07 -21.13 -17.90
N ASP A 41 3.66 -21.08 -19.17
CA ASP A 41 3.57 -19.83 -19.93
C ASP A 41 2.54 -18.88 -19.30
N LEU A 42 1.36 -19.39 -18.96
CA LEU A 42 0.31 -18.64 -18.30
C LEU A 42 0.74 -18.20 -16.88
N ALA A 43 1.45 -19.06 -16.14
CA ALA A 43 2.01 -18.70 -14.84
C ALA A 43 3.02 -17.53 -14.97
N ASN A 44 3.85 -17.54 -16.00
CA ASN A 44 4.82 -16.48 -16.28
C ASN A 44 4.15 -15.16 -16.64
N GLU A 45 3.16 -15.17 -17.52
CA GLU A 45 2.36 -13.99 -17.86
C GLU A 45 1.72 -13.38 -16.62
N LEU A 46 1.13 -14.21 -15.77
CA LEU A 46 0.45 -13.77 -14.55
C LEU A 46 1.42 -13.17 -13.52
N ARG A 47 2.64 -13.72 -13.40
CA ARG A 47 3.70 -13.11 -12.59
C ARG A 47 4.13 -11.75 -13.14
N GLY A 48 4.28 -11.63 -14.46
CA GLY A 48 4.61 -10.36 -15.14
C GLY A 48 3.54 -9.30 -14.87
N PHE A 49 2.26 -9.67 -14.93
CA PHE A 49 1.15 -8.79 -14.59
C PHE A 49 1.18 -8.36 -13.12
N ALA A 50 1.41 -9.29 -12.19
CA ALA A 50 1.54 -8.99 -10.77
C ALA A 50 2.70 -8.03 -10.48
N ASP A 51 3.85 -8.21 -11.14
CA ASP A 51 4.99 -7.32 -10.97
C ASP A 51 4.72 -5.91 -11.53
N ASN A 52 3.97 -5.82 -12.64
CA ASN A 52 3.48 -4.53 -13.15
C ASN A 52 2.54 -3.85 -12.13
N GLN A 53 1.59 -4.58 -11.53
CA GLN A 53 0.72 -4.03 -10.49
C GLN A 53 1.51 -3.53 -9.28
N MET A 54 2.54 -4.27 -8.83
CA MET A 54 3.44 -3.81 -7.76
C MET A 54 4.23 -2.56 -8.15
N ARG A 55 4.64 -2.42 -9.43
CA ARG A 55 5.29 -1.21 -9.94
C ARG A 55 4.32 -0.03 -9.95
N MET A 56 3.09 -0.23 -10.42
CA MET A 56 2.05 0.80 -10.41
C MET A 56 1.75 1.25 -8.97
N ALA A 57 1.57 0.32 -8.03
CA ALA A 57 1.34 0.63 -6.63
C ALA A 57 2.43 1.52 -6.03
N ARG A 58 3.71 1.29 -6.39
CA ARG A 58 4.82 2.16 -5.98
C ARG A 58 4.77 3.57 -6.56
N MET A 59 4.15 3.77 -7.72
CA MET A 59 3.96 5.11 -8.30
C MET A 59 2.81 5.87 -7.62
N TRP A 60 1.78 5.14 -7.15
CA TRP A 60 0.67 5.70 -6.38
C TRP A 60 1.05 6.05 -4.94
N LEU A 61 2.04 5.37 -4.37
CA LEU A 61 2.60 5.75 -3.08
C LEU A 61 3.50 6.99 -3.25
N PRO A 62 3.30 8.06 -2.45
CA PRO A 62 4.15 9.23 -2.53
C PRO A 62 5.62 8.83 -2.34
N ARG A 63 6.45 9.12 -3.34
CA ARG A 63 7.89 8.87 -3.29
C ARG A 63 8.44 9.55 -2.04
N ARG A 64 9.06 8.77 -1.13
CA ARG A 64 9.97 9.30 -0.10
C ARG A 64 11.19 9.90 -0.80
N ARG A 65 11.04 11.04 -1.46
CA ARG A 65 12.17 11.81 -1.96
C ARG A 65 12.84 12.41 -0.72
N SER A 66 14.12 12.09 -0.57
CA SER A 66 15.07 12.81 0.27
C SER A 66 14.75 14.30 0.31
N GLY A 67 14.60 14.88 1.51
CA GLY A 67 14.70 16.32 1.72
C GLY A 67 13.48 17.07 2.26
N TYR A 68 12.25 16.71 1.89
CA TYR A 68 11.05 17.37 2.45
C TYR A 68 9.93 16.35 2.62
N SER A 69 9.96 15.65 3.75
CA SER A 69 8.76 15.05 4.30
C SER A 69 7.82 16.19 4.66
N ASP A 70 6.82 16.41 3.83
CA ASP A 70 5.66 17.24 4.13
C ASP A 70 5.19 16.89 5.55
N GLY A 71 5.41 17.82 6.49
CA GLY A 71 5.34 17.59 7.94
C GLY A 71 4.01 16.98 8.41
N SER A 72 2.98 17.13 7.58
CA SER A 72 1.66 16.50 7.61
C SER A 72 1.71 14.99 7.91
N TRP A 73 2.64 14.23 7.30
CA TRP A 73 2.70 12.77 7.48
C TRP A 73 3.36 12.33 8.79
N GLN A 74 4.35 13.08 9.26
CA GLN A 74 4.94 12.86 10.57
C GLN A 74 3.94 13.28 11.66
N LEU A 75 3.22 14.37 11.43
CA LEU A 75 2.17 14.86 12.33
C LEU A 75 1.00 13.87 12.45
N LEU A 76 0.48 13.32 11.35
CA LEU A 76 -0.59 12.31 11.41
C LEU A 76 -0.15 11.06 12.18
N ARG A 77 1.09 10.60 12.00
CA ARG A 77 1.64 9.45 12.72
C ARG A 77 1.89 9.75 14.21
N LEU A 78 2.31 10.98 14.53
CA LEU A 78 2.43 11.48 15.91
C LEU A 78 1.06 11.58 16.57
N MET A 79 0.07 12.15 15.89
CA MET A 79 -1.30 12.22 16.37
C MET A 79 -1.86 10.82 16.60
N GLU A 80 -1.74 9.89 15.67
CA GLU A 80 -2.20 8.50 15.85
C GLU A 80 -1.53 7.80 17.05
N LYS A 81 -0.25 8.10 17.32
CA LYS A 81 0.47 7.61 18.50
C LYS A 81 -0.05 8.22 19.81
N HIS A 82 -0.51 9.47 19.79
CA HIS A 82 -1.04 10.19 20.96
C HIS A 82 -2.56 10.05 21.12
N SER A 83 -3.29 9.69 20.07
CA SER A 83 -4.74 9.46 20.06
C SER A 83 -5.12 8.06 20.50
N ARG A 84 -4.18 7.11 20.56
CA ARG A 84 -4.39 5.87 21.31
C ARG A 84 -4.39 6.22 22.80
N PRO A 85 -5.51 6.06 23.52
CA PRO A 85 -5.47 6.12 24.96
C PRO A 85 -4.54 4.99 25.39
N SER A 86 -3.49 5.33 26.14
CA SER A 86 -2.76 4.34 26.92
C SER A 86 -3.72 3.81 27.99
N SER A 87 -4.61 2.89 27.61
CA SER A 87 -5.37 2.06 28.54
C SER A 87 -4.43 1.02 29.14
N HIS A 88 -3.47 1.50 29.93
CA HIS A 88 -2.75 0.67 30.88
C HIS A 88 -3.36 0.88 32.26
N ARG A 89 -4.39 0.07 32.50
CA ARG A 89 -4.86 -0.47 33.78
C ARG A 89 -3.86 -0.27 34.93
N ARG A 90 -4.29 0.40 35.99
CA ARG A 90 -4.10 -0.11 37.36
C ARG A 90 -5.44 -0.02 38.08
N GLU A 91 -6.08 -1.17 38.22
CA GLU A 91 -7.02 -1.44 39.30
C GLU A 91 -6.29 -1.16 40.62
N ASN A 92 -6.95 -0.41 41.50
CA ASN A 92 -6.80 -0.47 42.94
C ASN A 92 -8.19 -0.27 43.53
#